data_AF-A0A1R3VM90-F1
#
_entry.id   AF-A0A1R3VM90-F1
#
_cell.length_a   1.000
_cell.length_b   1.000
_cell.length_c   1.000
_cell.angle_alpha   90.00
_cell.angle_beta   90.00
_cell.angle_gamma   90.00
#
_symmetry.space_group_name_H-M   'P 1'
#
loop_
_entity.id
_entity.type
_entity.pdbx_description
1 polymer ?
#
loop_
_entity_poly.entity_id
_entity_poly.type
_entity_poly.pdbx_seq_one_letter_code
_entity_poly.pdbx_strand_id
1 'polypeptide(L)' 'MSLNQWIASAAAQKVGAMETAADFLRRRAGDASGDDFAKVLDRVGAKPPQPGDELPFNKH' A
#
# COMPACT_ATOMS: atom_id res chain seq x y z
N MET A 1 1.60 -21.78 27.96
CA MET A 1 0.90 -20.76 27.15
C MET A 1 -0.56 -21.17 27.01
N SER A 2 -1.54 -20.27 27.14
CA SER A 2 -2.95 -20.57 26.81
C SER A 2 -3.32 -20.05 25.42
N LEU A 3 -4.43 -20.52 24.84
CA LEU A 3 -4.89 -20.09 23.53
C LEU A 3 -5.13 -18.57 23.46
N ASN A 4 -5.81 -17.99 24.46
CA ASN A 4 -6.01 -16.53 24.52
C ASN A 4 -4.70 -15.76 24.54
N GLN A 5 -3.69 -16.26 25.26
CA GLN A 5 -2.37 -15.62 25.31
C GLN A 5 -1.63 -15.76 23.97
N TRP A 6 -1.77 -16.90 23.28
CA TRP A 6 -1.22 -17.08 21.95
C TRP A 6 -1.87 -16.14 20.92
N ILE A 7 -3.20 -16.02 20.91
CA ILE A 7 -3.93 -15.10 20.02
C ILE A 7 -3.52 -13.65 20.30
N ALA A 8 -3.46 -13.25 21.57
CA ALA A 8 -3.03 -11.90 21.94
C ALA A 8 -1.61 -11.61 21.47
N SER A 9 -0.69 -12.57 21.61
CA SER A 9 0.70 -12.41 21.16
C SER A 9 0.80 -12.28 19.63
N ALA A 10 0.05 -13.09 18.87
CA ALA A 10 0.05 -13.03 17.41
C ALA A 10 -0.53 -11.71 16.89
N ALA A 11 -1.60 -11.21 17.52
CA ALA A 11 -2.18 -9.92 17.19
C ALA A 11 -1.18 -8.78 17.45
N ALA A 12 -0.52 -8.77 18.61
CA ALA A 12 0.51 -7.78 18.94
C ALA A 12 1.68 -7.81 17.95
N GLN A 13 2.16 -9.00 17.58
CA GLN A 13 3.23 -9.15 16.59
C GLN A 13 2.83 -8.59 15.22
N LYS A 14 1.60 -8.87 14.76
CA LYS A 14 1.09 -8.35 13.49
C LYS A 14 0.99 -6.83 13.51
N VAL A 15 0.43 -6.25 14.57
CA VAL A 15 0.32 -4.78 14.71
C VAL A 15 1.70 -4.15 14.70
N GLY A 16 2.64 -4.63 15.53
CA GLY A 16 4.00 -4.08 15.56
C GLY A 16 4.74 -4.19 14.22
N ALA A 17 4.53 -5.28 13.47
CA ALA A 17 5.09 -5.44 12.12
C ALA A 17 4.51 -4.42 11.13
N MET A 18 3.18 -4.19 11.17
CA MET A 18 2.51 -3.23 10.30
C MET A 18 2.91 -1.79 10.62
N GLU A 19 3.01 -1.43 11.90
CA GLU A 19 3.48 -0.11 12.34
C GLU A 19 4.92 0.15 11.88
N THR A 20 5.80 -0.85 12.04
CA THR A 20 7.19 -0.77 11.56
C THR A 20 7.26 -0.57 10.05
N ALA A 21 6.44 -1.31 9.29
CA ALA A 21 6.39 -1.16 7.83
C ALA A 21 5.87 0.23 7.42
N ALA A 22 4.82 0.72 8.09
CA ALA A 22 4.27 2.05 7.82
C ALA A 22 5.30 3.16 8.10
N ASP A 23 6.01 3.07 9.22
CA ASP A 23 7.06 4.03 9.58
C ASP A 23 8.24 4.00 8.60
N PHE A 24 8.69 2.81 8.21
CA PHE A 24 9.73 2.64 7.20
C PHE A 24 9.32 3.29 5.87
N LEU A 25 8.13 2.96 5.36
CA LEU A 25 7.64 3.48 4.09
C LEU A 25 7.45 4.99 4.12
N ARG A 26 6.96 5.56 5.23
CA ARG A 26 6.83 7.00 5.40
C ARG A 26 8.18 7.70 5.34
N ARG A 27 9.19 7.18 6.06
CA ARG A 27 10.57 7.72 6.00
C ARG A 27 11.19 7.55 4.62
N ARG A 28 10.94 6.42 3.95
CA ARG A 28 11.48 6.13 2.62
C ARG A 28 10.87 7.02 1.55
N ALA A 29 9.58 7.33 1.65
CA ALA A 29 8.89 8.25 0.75
C ALA A 29 9.42 9.69 0.88
N GLY A 30 9.83 10.11 2.09
CA GLY A 30 10.32 11.46 2.31
C GLY A 30 9.27 12.49 1.92
N ASP A 31 9.66 13.46 1.08
CA ASP A 31 8.77 14.51 0.56
C ASP A 31 8.07 14.13 -0.76
N ALA A 32 8.14 12.86 -1.18
CA ALA A 32 7.51 12.42 -2.43
C ALA A 32 5.99 12.65 -2.40
N SER A 33 5.48 13.28 -3.46
CA SER A 33 4.07 13.61 -3.60
C SER A 33 3.37 12.78 -4.67
N GLY A 34 2.03 12.79 -4.65
CA GLY A 34 1.22 12.23 -5.73
C GLY A 34 1.51 12.89 -7.08
N ASP A 35 1.83 14.19 -7.10
CA ASP A 35 2.19 14.91 -8.33
C ASP A 35 3.51 14.42 -8.90
N ASP A 36 4.49 14.10 -8.05
CA ASP A 36 5.76 13.52 -8.50
C ASP A 36 5.57 12.13 -9.08
N PHE A 37 4.65 11.35 -8.51
CA PHE A 37 4.25 10.06 -9.07
C PHE A 37 3.53 10.21 -10.42
N ALA A 38 2.63 11.18 -10.56
CA ALA A 38 1.94 11.47 -11.81
C ALA A 38 2.92 11.82 -12.94
N LYS A 39 3.94 12.67 -12.67
CA LYS A 39 4.99 12.98 -13.66
C LYS A 39 5.78 11.75 -14.12
N VAL A 40 5.91 10.73 -13.28
CA VAL A 40 6.53 9.45 -13.68
C VAL A 40 5.59 8.68 -14.60
N LEU A 41 4.30 8.65 -14.29
CA LEU A 41 3.28 7.99 -15.11
C LEU A 41 3.12 8.65 -16.49
N ASP A 42 3.28 9.98 -16.58
CA ASP A 42 3.26 10.72 -17.86
C ASP A 42 4.35 10.27 -18.85
N ARG A 43 5.42 9.63 -18.36
CA ARG A 43 6.48 9.06 -19.21
C ARG A 43 6.04 7.75 -19.88
N VAL A 44 4.98 7.12 -19.37
CA VAL A 44 4.40 5.90 -19.94
C VAL A 44 3.47 6.31 -21.08
N GLY A 45 3.69 5.78 -22.27
CA GLY A 45 2.81 6.07 -23.42
C GLY A 45 1.38 5.62 -23.15
N ALA A 46 0.41 6.47 -23.50
CA ALA A 46 -1.01 6.17 -23.38
C ALA A 46 -1.38 4.92 -24.19
N LYS A 47 -1.54 3.80 -23.49
CA LYS A 47 -1.99 2.52 -24.05
C LYS A 47 -3.29 2.13 -23.37
N PRO A 48 -4.19 1.40 -24.06
CA PRO A 48 -5.34 0.79 -23.40
C PRO A 48 -4.89 -0.04 -22.19
N PRO A 49 -5.71 -0.12 -21.12
CA PRO A 49 -5.47 -1.06 -20.03
C PRO A 49 -5.26 -2.48 -20.55
N GLN A 50 -4.46 -3.27 -19.85
CA GLN A 50 -4.38 -4.70 -20.14
C GLN A 50 -5.70 -5.37 -19.73
N PRO A 51 -6.05 -6.52 -20.33
CA PRO A 51 -7.22 -7.28 -19.90
C PRO A 51 -7.19 -7.55 -18.39
N GLY A 52 -8.20 -7.09 -17.66
CA GLY A 52 -8.31 -7.18 -16.20
C GLY A 52 -7.86 -5.93 -15.42
N ASP A 53 -7.19 -4.97 -16.06
CA ASP A 53 -6.83 -3.68 -15.48
C ASP A 53 -7.85 -2.57 -15.83
N GLU A 54 -9.02 -2.94 -16.37
CA GLU A 54 -10.04 -1.96 -16.74
C GLU A 54 -10.62 -1.26 -15.52
N LEU A 55 -10.85 0.04 -15.64
CA LEU A 55 -11.60 0.76 -14.61
C LEU A 55 -13.02 0.19 -14.51
N PRO A 56 -13.54 -0.05 -13.29
CA PRO A 56 -14.92 -0.50 -13.14
C PRO A 56 -15.87 0.54 -13.73
N PHE A 57 -16.85 0.06 -14.51
CA PHE A 57 -17.81 0.90 -15.24
C PHE A 57 -18.65 1.82 -14.33
N ASN A 58 -18.71 1.55 -13.03
CA ASN A 58 -19.55 2.30 -12.08
C ASN A 58 -18.67 3.16 -11.16
N LYS A 59 -18.40 4.39 -11.58
CA LYS A 59 -17.94 5.48 -10.72
C LYS A 59 -19.01 6.57 -10.72
N HIS A 60 -19.94 6.49 -9.77
CA HIS A 60 -20.76 7.59 -9.29
C HIS A 60 -20.47 7.79 -7.81
#